data_AF-A0A7W0R461-F1
#
_entry.id   AF-A0A7W0R461-F1
#
_cell.length_a   1.000
_cell.length_b   1.000
_cell.length_c   1.000
_cell.angle_alpha   90.00
_cell.angle_beta   90.00
_cell.angle_gamma   90.00
#
_symmetry.space_group_name_H-M   'P 1'
#
loop_
_entity.id
_entity.type
_entity.pdbx_description
1 polymer ?
#
loop_
_entity_poly.entity_id
_entity_poly.type
_entity_poly.pdbx_seq_one_letter_code
_entity_poly.pdbx_strand_id
1 'polypeptide(L)'
;RRWWSQRLPRDFIASVGADDSTEAGHEHLEPHERGPEALMLGLRLRSGVDVEAFARRFGDDCLAERSTIIDELIEAGALERAGRYLRVAESASFLADDVVCRLL
;
A
#
# COMPACT_ATOMS: atom_id res chain seq x y z
N ARG A 1 -0.25 11.08 9.77
CA ARG A 1 1.10 11.70 9.79
C ARG A 1 2.14 10.61 9.90
N ARG A 2 3.12 10.62 9.01
CA ARG A 2 4.31 9.76 9.06
C ARG A 2 5.53 10.65 9.11
N TRP A 3 6.63 10.13 9.61
CA TRP A 3 7.87 10.87 9.70
C TRP A 3 9.04 9.91 9.51
N TRP A 4 10.18 10.47 9.12
CA TRP A 4 11.42 9.72 8.98
C TRP A 4 12.54 10.42 9.71
N SER A 5 13.48 9.61 10.17
CA SER A 5 14.63 10.08 10.92
C SER A 5 15.75 10.59 10.01
N GLN A 6 16.76 11.22 10.61
CA GLN A 6 18.02 11.54 9.95
C GLN A 6 18.54 10.34 9.15
N ARG A 7 18.79 10.55 7.85
CA ARG A 7 19.14 9.49 6.91
C ARG A 7 20.49 8.86 7.22
N LEU A 8 21.45 9.66 7.69
CA LEU A 8 22.81 9.20 7.95
C LEU A 8 22.93 8.80 9.42
N PRO A 9 23.42 7.57 9.71
CA PRO A 9 23.56 7.10 11.09
C PRO A 9 24.36 8.06 11.97
N ARG A 10 25.43 8.67 11.45
CA ARG A 10 26.24 9.66 12.18
C ARG A 10 25.45 10.89 12.64
N ASP A 11 24.53 11.38 11.81
CA ASP A 11 23.76 12.59 12.09
C ASP A 11 22.64 12.26 13.06
N PHE A 12 22.01 11.08 12.90
CA PHE A 12 21.07 10.53 13.88
C PHE A 12 21.70 10.39 15.28
N ILE A 13 22.87 9.76 15.37
CA ILE A 13 23.59 9.54 16.63
C ILE A 13 23.96 10.88 17.28
N ALA A 14 24.40 11.86 16.48
CA ALA A 14 24.72 13.20 16.97
C ALA A 14 23.47 13.90 17.55
N SER A 15 22.33 13.86 16.86
CA SER A 15 21.06 14.41 17.36
C SER A 15 20.62 13.75 18.67
N VAL A 16 20.69 12.42 18.77
CA VAL A 16 20.37 11.70 20.01
C VAL A 16 21.32 12.10 21.14
N GLY A 17 22.63 12.20 20.86
CA GLY A 17 23.62 12.60 21.86
C GLY A 17 23.47 14.04 22.35
N ALA A 18 22.85 14.91 21.54
CA ALA A 18 22.54 16.29 21.89
C ALA A 18 21.14 16.48 22.50
N ASP A 19 20.35 15.40 22.66
CA ASP A 19 18.92 15.45 23.05
C ASP A 19 18.05 16.29 22.07
N ASP A 20 18.47 16.35 20.81
CA ASP A 20 17.77 17.02 19.72
C ASP A 20 16.80 16.06 19.00
N SER A 21 15.85 16.63 18.24
CA SER A 21 14.95 15.85 17.40
C SER A 21 15.71 15.07 16.33
N THR A 22 15.41 13.78 16.21
CA THR A 22 15.90 12.93 15.12
C THR A 22 15.03 13.03 13.86
N GLU A 23 13.89 13.72 13.92
CA GLU A 23 12.97 13.89 12.78
C GLU A 23 13.65 14.72 11.67
N ALA A 24 13.89 14.11 10.52
CA ALA A 24 14.43 14.79 9.34
C ALA A 24 13.33 15.29 8.39
N GLY A 25 12.11 14.79 8.55
CA GLY A 25 10.96 15.21 7.78
C GLY A 25 9.71 14.42 8.15
N HIS A 26 8.57 14.92 7.70
CA HIS A 26 7.29 14.27 7.86
C HIS A 26 6.38 14.52 6.66
N GLU A 27 5.38 13.65 6.53
CA GLU A 27 4.30 13.77 5.55
C GLU A 27 2.95 13.59 6.24
N HIS A 28 1.94 14.28 5.69
CA HIS A 28 0.55 14.00 5.95
C HIS A 28 -0.07 13.43 4.69
N LEU A 29 -0.80 12.33 4.84
CA LEU A 29 -1.59 11.78 3.74
C LEU A 29 -2.98 12.33 3.83
N GLU A 30 -3.42 12.94 2.75
CA GLU A 30 -4.79 13.37 2.59
C GLU A 30 -5.72 12.16 2.59
N PRO A 31 -6.99 12.32 3.04
CA PRO A 31 -7.93 11.21 3.14
C PRO A 31 -8.05 10.37 1.87
N HIS A 32 -7.99 11.00 0.69
CA HIS A 32 -8.11 10.35 -0.61
C HIS A 32 -6.89 9.49 -0.99
N GLU A 33 -5.71 9.76 -0.43
CA GLU A 33 -4.46 9.03 -0.72
C GLU A 33 -4.36 7.72 0.10
N ARG A 34 -5.07 7.67 1.24
CA ARG A 34 -4.95 6.57 2.21
C ARG A 34 -5.51 5.24 1.71
N GLY A 35 -6.59 5.29 0.92
CA GLY A 35 -7.23 4.10 0.34
C GLY A 35 -6.35 3.42 -0.70
N PRO A 36 -5.96 4.13 -1.77
CA PRO A 36 -5.04 3.60 -2.79
C PRO A 36 -3.76 3.03 -2.17
N GLU A 37 -3.16 3.75 -1.22
CA GLU A 37 -1.95 3.26 -0.57
C GLU A 37 -2.16 1.99 0.27
N ALA A 38 -3.26 1.90 1.01
CA ALA A 38 -3.60 0.69 1.74
C ALA A 38 -3.84 -0.50 0.80
N LEU A 39 -4.43 -0.27 -0.38
CA LEU A 39 -4.60 -1.29 -1.42
C LEU A 39 -3.23 -1.78 -1.92
N MET A 40 -2.33 -0.84 -2.26
CA MET A 40 -0.98 -1.14 -2.71
C MET A 40 -0.17 -1.97 -1.69
N LEU A 41 -0.22 -1.59 -0.41
CA LEU A 41 0.51 -2.29 0.65
C LEU A 41 -0.12 -3.66 0.94
N GLY A 42 -1.46 -3.73 0.95
CA GLY A 42 -2.17 -4.97 1.21
C GLY A 42 -1.98 -6.02 0.12
N LEU A 43 -1.93 -5.62 -1.15
CA LEU A 43 -1.67 -6.53 -2.27
C LEU A 43 -0.23 -7.09 -2.29
N ARG A 44 0.72 -6.44 -1.60
CA ARG A 44 2.07 -6.98 -1.37
C ARG A 44 2.11 -8.08 -0.31
N LEU A 45 1.04 -8.25 0.47
CA LEU A 45 0.91 -9.38 1.38
C LEU A 45 0.40 -10.60 0.64
N ARG A 46 0.89 -11.80 1.00
CA ARG A 46 0.39 -13.07 0.44
C ARG A 46 -1.11 -13.30 0.69
N SER A 47 -1.64 -12.71 1.76
CA SER A 47 -3.09 -12.71 2.04
C SER A 47 -3.89 -11.82 1.10
N GLY A 48 -3.26 -10.80 0.52
CA GLY A 48 -3.94 -9.71 -0.18
C GLY A 48 -4.80 -8.85 0.75
N VAL A 49 -5.86 -8.28 0.17
CA VAL A 49 -6.78 -7.33 0.77
C VAL A 49 -8.15 -7.97 0.98
N ASP A 50 -8.63 -7.95 2.22
CA ASP A 50 -10.01 -8.26 2.56
C ASP A 50 -10.93 -7.14 2.04
N VAL A 51 -11.73 -7.45 1.03
CA VAL A 51 -12.50 -6.48 0.24
C VAL A 51 -13.53 -5.75 1.11
N GLU A 52 -14.26 -6.48 1.95
CA GLU A 52 -15.29 -5.90 2.82
C GLU A 52 -14.68 -5.03 3.93
N ALA A 53 -13.57 -5.50 4.52
CA ALA A 53 -12.88 -4.73 5.54
C ALA A 53 -12.23 -3.46 4.97
N PHE A 54 -11.74 -3.55 3.74
CA PHE A 54 -11.19 -2.42 2.99
C PHE A 54 -12.28 -1.39 2.68
N ALA A 55 -13.40 -1.80 2.10
CA ALA A 55 -14.54 -0.94 1.80
C ALA A 55 -15.08 -0.23 3.05
N ARG A 56 -15.26 -0.95 4.16
CA ARG A 56 -15.68 -0.35 5.44
C ARG A 56 -14.71 0.72 5.96
N ARG A 57 -13.42 0.63 5.62
CA ARG A 57 -12.38 1.54 6.12
C ARG A 57 -12.12 2.72 5.19
N PHE A 58 -12.23 2.54 3.87
CA PHE A 58 -11.82 3.53 2.87
C PHE A 58 -12.94 3.96 1.92
N GLY A 59 -14.15 3.40 2.07
CA GLY A 59 -15.29 3.64 1.19
C GLY A 59 -15.34 2.65 0.02
N ASP A 60 -16.55 2.42 -0.51
CA ASP A 60 -16.78 1.52 -1.65
C ASP A 60 -16.16 2.05 -2.95
N ASP A 61 -16.14 3.38 -3.11
CA ASP A 61 -15.64 4.07 -4.31
C ASP A 61 -14.16 3.75 -4.59
N CYS A 62 -13.35 3.54 -3.55
CA CYS A 62 -11.91 3.33 -3.70
C CYS A 62 -11.56 2.09 -4.55
N LEU A 63 -12.34 1.01 -4.41
CA LEU A 63 -12.22 -0.17 -5.28
C LEU A 63 -13.06 -0.04 -6.54
N ALA A 64 -14.22 0.61 -6.48
CA ALA A 64 -15.11 0.78 -7.64
C ALA A 64 -14.43 1.57 -8.76
N GLU A 65 -13.69 2.63 -8.45
CA GLU A 65 -12.87 3.41 -9.39
C GLU A 65 -11.82 2.56 -10.12
N ARG A 66 -11.41 1.44 -9.54
CA ARG A 66 -10.39 0.51 -10.05
C ARG A 66 -10.99 -0.79 -10.57
N SER A 67 -12.31 -0.93 -10.61
CA SER A 67 -12.98 -2.18 -10.97
C SER A 67 -12.54 -2.73 -12.32
N THR A 68 -12.54 -1.89 -13.36
CA THR A 68 -12.11 -2.27 -14.72
C THR A 68 -10.70 -2.86 -14.74
N ILE A 69 -9.73 -2.18 -14.12
CA ILE A 69 -8.34 -2.62 -14.12
C ILE A 69 -8.13 -3.86 -13.24
N ILE A 70 -8.90 -3.99 -12.16
CA ILE A 70 -8.91 -5.20 -11.32
C ILE A 70 -9.42 -6.39 -12.13
N ASP A 71 -10.50 -6.22 -12.88
CA ASP A 71 -11.08 -7.29 -13.70
C ASP A 71 -10.11 -7.72 -14.82
N GLU A 72 -9.47 -6.77 -15.51
CA GLU A 72 -8.41 -7.05 -16.50
C GLU A 72 -7.24 -7.84 -15.88
N LEU A 73 -6.81 -7.47 -14.68
CA LEU A 73 -5.72 -8.16 -13.98
C LEU A 73 -6.13 -9.56 -13.49
N ILE A 74 -7.41 -9.76 -13.16
CA ILE A 74 -7.96 -11.07 -12.84
C ILE A 74 -8.01 -11.95 -14.10
N GLU A 75 -8.50 -11.42 -15.23
CA GLU A 75 -8.54 -12.13 -16.51
C GLU A 75 -7.13 -12.51 -16.99
N ALA A 76 -6.14 -11.65 -16.75
CA ALA A 76 -4.73 -11.93 -17.05
C ALA A 76 -4.06 -12.91 -16.08
N GLY A 77 -4.75 -13.35 -15.02
CA GLY A 77 -4.21 -14.26 -14.00
C GLY A 77 -3.17 -13.62 -13.08
N ALA A 78 -3.13 -12.29 -13.01
CA ALA A 78 -2.22 -11.54 -12.15
C ALA A 78 -2.83 -11.26 -10.77
N LEU A 79 -4.15 -11.04 -10.72
CA LEU A 79 -4.93 -11.00 -9.50
C LEU A 79 -5.88 -12.19 -9.43
N GLU A 80 -6.31 -12.53 -8.22
CA GLU A 80 -7.36 -13.52 -8.01
C GLU A 80 -8.23 -13.16 -6.81
N ARG A 81 -9.48 -13.65 -6.84
CA ARG A 81 -10.40 -13.61 -5.70
C ARG A 81 -10.27 -14.92 -4.92
N ALA A 82 -9.71 -14.84 -3.71
CA ALA A 82 -9.62 -15.96 -2.78
C ALA A 82 -10.65 -15.77 -1.66
N GLY A 83 -11.90 -16.18 -1.93
CA GLY A 83 -13.03 -15.89 -1.05
C GLY A 83 -13.26 -14.38 -0.92
N ARG A 84 -13.16 -13.85 0.31
CA ARG A 84 -13.28 -12.41 0.60
C ARG A 84 -12.03 -11.59 0.28
N TYR A 85 -10.94 -12.23 -0.12
CA TYR A 85 -9.65 -11.57 -0.37
C TYR A 85 -9.43 -11.33 -1.87
N LEU A 86 -8.96 -10.14 -2.21
CA LEU A 86 -8.31 -9.84 -3.48
C LEU A 86 -6.81 -9.91 -3.28
N ARG A 87 -6.10 -10.76 -4.03
CA ARG A 87 -4.65 -10.94 -3.86
C ARG A 87 -3.95 -11.12 -5.20
N VAL A 88 -2.64 -10.86 -5.22
CA VAL A 88 -1.79 -11.25 -6.34
C VAL A 88 -1.77 -12.78 -6.41
N ALA A 89 -1.99 -13.31 -7.61
CA ALA A 89 -1.95 -14.75 -7.85
C ALA A 89 -0.55 -15.30 -7.52
N GLU A 90 -0.47 -16.52 -6.99
CA GLU A 90 0.82 -17.11 -6.60
C GLU A 90 1.77 -17.24 -7.80
N SER A 91 1.23 -17.53 -9.00
CA SER A 91 1.97 -17.58 -10.26
C SER A 91 2.46 -16.22 -10.74
N ALA A 92 1.93 -15.10 -10.22
CA ALA A 92 2.25 -13.74 -10.63
C ALA A 92 2.96 -12.94 -9.52
N SER A 93 3.42 -13.59 -8.44
CA SER A 93 4.03 -12.90 -7.30
C SER A 93 5.28 -12.09 -7.65
N PHE A 94 6.01 -12.51 -8.69
CA PHE A 94 7.18 -11.78 -9.21
C PHE A 94 6.81 -10.50 -9.99
N LEU A 95 5.53 -10.32 -10.32
CA LEU A 95 4.96 -9.13 -10.96
C LEU A 95 4.21 -8.23 -9.97
N ALA A 96 4.27 -8.51 -8.66
CA ALA A 96 3.45 -7.81 -7.68
C ALA A 96 3.60 -6.28 -7.73
N ASP A 97 4.79 -5.76 -8.01
CA ASP A 97 5.02 -4.32 -8.11
C ASP A 97 4.36 -3.72 -9.37
N ASP A 98 4.42 -4.41 -10.51
CA ASP A 98 3.77 -3.99 -11.77
C ASP A 98 2.24 -4.01 -11.64
N VAL A 99 1.70 -5.07 -11.03
CA VAL A 99 0.27 -5.21 -10.71
C VAL A 99 -0.20 -4.05 -9.84
N VAL A 100 0.56 -3.70 -8.81
CA VAL A 100 0.24 -2.59 -7.92
C VAL A 100 0.35 -1.24 -8.63
N CYS A 101 1.36 -1.04 -9.48
CA CYS A 101 1.51 0.20 -10.25
C CYS A 101 0.35 0.46 -11.21
N ARG A 102 -0.25 -0.58 -11.79
CA ARG A 102 -1.45 -0.44 -12.66
C ARG A 102 -2.70 0.01 -11.89
N LEU A 103 -2.72 -0.12 -10.57
CA LEU A 103 -3.84 0.25 -9.69
C LEU A 103 -3.69 1.67 -9.11
N LEU A 104 -2.63 2.41 -9.46
CA LEU A 104 -2.39 3.76 -8.99
C LEU A 104 -3.20 4.80 -9.78
#